data_AF-A0A1E4REH3-F1
#
_entry.id   AF-A0A1E4REH3-F1
#
_cell.length_a   1.000
_cell.length_b   1.000
_cell.length_c   1.000
_cell.angle_alpha   90.00
_cell.angle_beta   90.00
_cell.angle_gamma   90.00
#
_symmetry.space_group_name_H-M   'P 1'
#
loop_
_entity.id
_entity.type
_entity.pdbx_description
1 polymer ?
#
loop_
_entity_poly.entity_id
_entity_poly.type
_entity_poly.pdbx_seq_one_letter_code
_entity_poly.pdbx_strand_id
1 'polypeptide(L)'
;MESHSILENFLLAKADLESIIPFPQFKKECPPDIPEERVREIYDVLVRQRRATVESVRDRIDQEFNVPLEVTKQKARESNVIPDDKGSLNELVGKLESLEESFKTNNELIDSEIKEEIAEIKLIIDELNDLKYGKSWIRGGSQADVSLLVQETLKSIAKCEKMLP
;
A
#
# COMPACT_ATOMS: atom_id res chain seq x y z
N MET A 1 -7.79 -29.53 -10.29
CA MET A 1 -7.17 -28.55 -9.38
C MET A 1 -6.43 -27.53 -10.23
N GLU A 2 -7.11 -26.46 -10.64
CA GLU A 2 -6.44 -25.41 -11.42
C GLU A 2 -5.47 -24.60 -10.54
N SER A 3 -5.77 -24.44 -9.25
CA SER A 3 -4.95 -23.68 -8.29
C SER A 3 -3.54 -24.24 -8.09
N HIS A 4 -3.37 -25.57 -8.05
CA HIS A 4 -2.06 -26.21 -7.96
C HIS A 4 -1.21 -25.88 -9.19
N SER A 5 -1.77 -26.08 -10.40
CA SER A 5 -1.09 -25.77 -11.65
C SER A 5 -0.79 -24.27 -11.83
N ILE A 6 -1.63 -23.39 -11.29
CA ILE A 6 -1.40 -21.93 -11.32
C ILE A 6 -0.24 -21.58 -10.40
N LEU A 7 -0.21 -22.10 -9.17
CA LEU A 7 0.85 -21.81 -8.22
C LEU A 7 2.20 -22.38 -8.67
N GLU A 8 2.22 -23.60 -9.19
CA GLU A 8 3.44 -24.19 -9.76
C GLU A 8 3.94 -23.38 -10.96
N ASN A 9 3.08 -23.04 -11.92
CA ASN A 9 3.48 -22.26 -13.08
C ASN A 9 3.88 -20.82 -12.73
N PHE A 10 3.20 -20.18 -11.79
CA PHE A 10 3.47 -18.80 -11.42
C PHE A 10 4.72 -18.67 -10.55
N LEU A 11 4.89 -19.56 -9.57
CA LEU A 11 5.97 -19.48 -8.59
C LEU A 11 7.24 -20.20 -9.05
N LEU A 12 7.15 -21.28 -9.84
CA LEU A 12 8.30 -22.15 -10.13
C LEU A 12 8.84 -21.98 -11.55
N ALA A 13 8.04 -21.56 -12.54
CA ALA A 13 8.49 -21.50 -13.95
C ALA A 13 9.59 -20.46 -14.25
N LYS A 14 9.81 -19.48 -13.35
CA LYS A 14 10.90 -18.49 -13.44
C LYS A 14 11.71 -18.38 -12.14
N ALA A 15 11.72 -19.44 -11.34
CA ALA A 15 12.37 -19.40 -10.04
C ALA A 15 13.88 -19.64 -10.09
N ASP A 16 14.37 -20.21 -11.19
CA ASP A 16 15.79 -20.51 -11.39
C ASP A 16 16.63 -19.24 -11.38
N LEU A 17 17.71 -19.27 -10.61
CA LEU A 17 18.61 -18.11 -10.48
C LEU A 17 19.18 -17.71 -11.84
N GLU A 18 19.48 -18.68 -12.70
CA GLU A 18 20.00 -18.45 -14.06
C GLU A 18 19.00 -17.71 -14.95
N SER A 19 17.69 -17.86 -14.69
CA SER A 19 16.64 -17.13 -15.42
C SER A 19 16.47 -15.68 -14.95
N ILE A 20 16.85 -15.40 -13.69
CA ILE A 20 16.73 -14.08 -13.06
C ILE A 20 18.01 -13.27 -13.27
N ILE A 21 19.17 -13.91 -13.07
CA ILE A 21 20.49 -13.33 -13.22
C ILE A 21 21.49 -14.38 -13.75
N PRO A 22 21.78 -14.37 -15.06
CA PRO A 22 22.83 -15.20 -15.64
C PRO A 22 24.21 -14.85 -15.08
N PHE A 23 25.13 -15.83 -15.03
CA PHE A 23 26.50 -15.63 -14.54
C PHE A 23 27.23 -14.39 -15.13
N PRO A 24 27.13 -14.09 -16.45
CA PRO A 24 27.77 -12.89 -17.01
C PRO A 24 27.24 -11.57 -16.44
N GLN A 25 25.97 -11.51 -16.03
CA GLN A 25 25.41 -10.35 -15.34
C GLN A 25 25.85 -10.30 -13.90
N PHE A 26 25.81 -11.42 -13.18
CA PHE A 26 26.29 -11.50 -11.80
C PHE A 26 27.75 -11.08 -11.66
N LYS A 27 28.61 -11.49 -12.61
CA LYS A 27 30.03 -11.11 -12.65
C LYS A 27 30.23 -9.59 -12.80
N LYS A 28 29.34 -8.89 -13.51
CA LYS A 28 29.45 -7.43 -13.69
C LYS A 28 29.16 -6.66 -12.40
N GLU A 29 28.33 -7.22 -11.53
CA GLU A 29 28.02 -6.64 -10.22
C GLU A 29 29.12 -6.90 -9.17
N CYS A 30 30.06 -7.80 -9.47
CA CYS A 30 31.17 -8.11 -8.57
C CYS A 30 32.34 -7.12 -8.77
N PRO A 31 33.06 -6.78 -7.69
CA PRO A 31 34.29 -5.99 -7.79
C PRO A 31 35.30 -6.63 -8.75
N PRO A 32 36.02 -5.82 -9.56
CA PRO A 32 36.97 -6.32 -10.56
C PRO A 32 38.20 -7.01 -9.95
N ASP A 33 38.49 -6.77 -8.67
CA ASP A 33 39.65 -7.32 -7.96
C ASP A 33 39.48 -8.79 -7.55
N ILE A 34 38.28 -9.36 -7.74
CA ILE A 34 37.98 -10.74 -7.36
C ILE A 34 38.25 -11.69 -8.54
N PRO A 35 39.02 -12.79 -8.34
CA PRO A 35 39.22 -13.80 -9.36
C PRO A 35 37.90 -14.40 -9.84
N GLU A 36 37.76 -14.59 -11.15
CA GLU A 36 36.56 -15.18 -11.76
C GLU A 36 36.18 -16.54 -11.16
N GLU A 37 37.18 -17.33 -10.76
CA GLU A 37 36.99 -18.63 -10.13
C GLU A 37 36.24 -18.53 -8.80
N ARG A 38 36.57 -17.52 -7.98
CA ARG A 38 35.85 -17.22 -6.72
C ARG A 38 34.43 -16.71 -6.97
N VAL A 39 34.25 -15.85 -7.98
CA VAL A 39 32.92 -15.37 -8.36
C VAL A 39 32.04 -16.52 -8.84
N ARG A 40 32.62 -17.48 -9.58
CA ARG A 40 31.94 -18.69 -10.03
C ARG A 40 31.57 -19.61 -8.87
N GLU A 41 32.48 -19.84 -7.93
CA GLU A 41 32.18 -20.61 -6.71
C GLU A 41 30.97 -20.02 -5.96
N ILE A 42 30.94 -18.70 -5.78
CA ILE A 42 29.83 -18.01 -5.10
C ILE A 42 28.53 -18.17 -5.90
N TYR A 43 28.58 -17.95 -7.22
CA TYR A 43 27.41 -18.11 -8.09
C TYR A 43 26.85 -19.53 -8.04
N ASP A 44 27.72 -20.55 -8.10
CA ASP A 44 27.31 -21.96 -8.04
C ASP A 44 26.67 -22.33 -6.68
N VAL A 45 27.14 -21.71 -5.59
CA VAL A 45 26.51 -21.86 -4.27
C VAL A 45 25.12 -21.22 -4.26
N LEU A 46 24.98 -20.02 -4.82
CA LEU A 46 23.69 -19.32 -4.90
C LEU A 46 22.68 -20.07 -5.77
N VAL A 47 23.11 -20.62 -6.91
CA VAL A 47 22.27 -21.48 -7.77
C VAL A 47 21.78 -22.70 -6.99
N ARG A 48 22.67 -23.37 -6.25
CA ARG A 48 22.30 -24.53 -5.43
C ARG A 48 21.32 -24.18 -4.31
N GLN A 49 21.55 -23.08 -3.59
CA GLN A 49 20.66 -22.61 -2.52
C GLN A 49 19.27 -22.25 -3.08
N ARG A 50 19.24 -21.54 -4.21
CA ARG A 50 17.99 -21.20 -4.89
C ARG A 50 17.22 -22.46 -5.29
N ARG A 51 17.89 -23.43 -5.93
CA ARG A 51 17.26 -24.69 -6.34
C ARG A 51 16.67 -25.44 -5.15
N ALA A 52 17.42 -25.57 -4.05
CA ALA A 52 16.93 -26.21 -2.83
C ALA A 52 15.68 -25.51 -2.25
N THR A 53 15.62 -24.18 -2.35
CA THR A 53 14.46 -23.40 -1.90
C THR A 53 13.24 -23.64 -2.80
N VAL A 54 13.45 -23.66 -4.12
CA VAL A 54 12.42 -23.94 -5.12
C VAL A 54 11.84 -25.35 -4.94
N GLU A 55 12.70 -26.34 -4.71
CA GLU A 55 12.30 -27.73 -4.41
C GLU A 55 11.44 -27.79 -3.13
N SER A 56 11.87 -27.12 -2.07
CA SER A 56 11.13 -27.06 -0.81
C SER A 56 9.73 -26.41 -0.97
N VAL A 57 9.61 -25.39 -1.82
CA VAL A 57 8.33 -24.75 -2.13
C VAL A 57 7.44 -25.69 -2.95
N ARG A 58 8.00 -26.40 -3.94
CA ARG A 58 7.27 -27.43 -4.70
C ARG A 58 6.71 -28.51 -3.78
N ASP A 59 7.54 -29.06 -2.90
CA ASP A 59 7.11 -30.10 -1.95
C ASP A 59 5.96 -29.62 -1.05
N ARG A 60 5.98 -28.35 -0.63
CA ARG A 60 4.89 -27.76 0.17
C ARG A 60 3.60 -27.59 -0.62
N ILE A 61 3.70 -27.11 -1.86
CA ILE A 61 2.54 -27.02 -2.76
C ILE A 61 1.96 -28.42 -2.98
N ASP A 62 2.79 -29.43 -3.20
CA ASP A 62 2.32 -30.80 -3.35
C ASP A 62 1.66 -31.33 -2.07
N GLN A 63 2.23 -31.07 -0.89
CA GLN A 63 1.62 -31.49 0.38
C GLN A 63 0.27 -30.83 0.68
N GLU A 64 0.12 -29.53 0.40
CA GLU A 64 -1.12 -28.81 0.69
C GLU A 64 -2.25 -29.14 -0.28
N PHE A 65 -1.91 -29.46 -1.53
CA PHE A 65 -2.91 -29.72 -2.58
C PHE A 65 -3.12 -31.21 -2.83
N ASN A 66 -2.18 -32.07 -2.50
CA ASN A 66 -2.32 -33.53 -2.57
C ASN A 66 -2.84 -34.11 -1.24
N VAL A 67 -3.92 -33.52 -0.70
CA VAL A 67 -4.61 -34.07 0.46
C VAL A 67 -5.53 -35.20 -0.02
N PRO A 68 -5.29 -36.47 0.36
CA PRO A 68 -6.16 -37.56 -0.02
C PRO A 68 -7.56 -37.30 0.54
N LEU A 69 -8.58 -37.40 -0.33
CA LEU A 69 -9.99 -37.22 0.04
C LEU A 69 -10.41 -38.05 1.27
N GLU A 70 -9.75 -39.19 1.51
CA GLU A 70 -10.00 -40.04 2.68
C GLU A 70 -9.53 -39.41 4.00
N VAL A 71 -8.45 -38.64 4.01
CA VAL A 71 -7.98 -37.90 5.20
C VAL A 71 -8.94 -36.75 5.49
N THR A 72 -9.44 -36.06 4.47
CA THR A 72 -10.45 -35.01 4.61
C THR A 72 -11.78 -35.58 5.13
N LYS A 73 -12.21 -36.74 4.60
CA LYS A 73 -13.41 -37.45 5.08
C LYS A 73 -13.26 -37.94 6.52
N GLN A 74 -12.09 -38.44 6.91
CA GLN A 74 -11.84 -38.94 8.26
C GLN A 74 -11.78 -37.80 9.27
N LYS A 75 -11.11 -36.69 8.94
CA LYS A 75 -11.08 -35.48 9.79
C LYS A 75 -12.46 -34.82 9.91
N ALA A 76 -13.26 -34.84 8.83
CA ALA A 76 -14.66 -34.41 8.86
C ALA A 76 -15.58 -35.38 9.62
N ARG A 77 -15.23 -36.67 9.75
CA ARG A 77 -15.97 -37.64 10.58
C ARG A 77 -15.60 -37.52 12.05
N GLU A 78 -14.32 -37.29 12.35
CA GLU A 78 -13.84 -37.04 13.72
C GLU A 78 -14.34 -35.70 14.28
N SER A 79 -14.57 -34.69 13.42
CA SER A 79 -15.27 -33.46 13.81
C SER A 79 -16.80 -33.59 13.89
N ASN A 80 -17.37 -34.71 13.43
CA ASN A 80 -18.80 -35.02 13.46
C ASN A 80 -19.12 -36.08 14.53
N VAL A 81 -18.57 -35.93 15.74
CA VAL A 81 -19.36 -36.31 16.92
C VAL A 81 -20.51 -35.31 16.97
N ILE A 82 -21.61 -35.62 16.28
CA ILE A 82 -22.82 -34.82 16.24
C ILE A 82 -23.36 -34.75 17.68
N PRO A 83 -23.31 -33.59 18.37
CA PRO A 83 -24.26 -33.38 19.45
C PRO A 83 -25.59 -33.07 18.76
N ASP A 84 -26.64 -33.74 19.19
CA ASP A 84 -28.02 -33.45 18.82
C ASP A 84 -28.36 -32.01 19.28
N ASP A 85 -27.98 -31.00 18.49
CA ASP A 85 -27.85 -29.64 18.99
C ASP A 85 -28.62 -28.63 18.14
N LYS A 86 -29.90 -28.51 18.49
CA LYS A 86 -30.71 -27.31 18.19
C LYS A 86 -30.10 -26.04 18.80
N GLY A 87 -29.08 -26.14 19.65
CA GLY A 87 -28.25 -25.03 20.13
C GLY A 87 -27.29 -24.51 19.07
N SER A 88 -26.67 -25.35 18.24
CA SER A 88 -25.63 -24.95 17.27
C SER A 88 -26.13 -23.95 16.22
N LEU A 89 -27.34 -24.13 15.68
CA LEU A 89 -27.91 -23.22 14.69
C LEU A 89 -28.40 -21.91 15.32
N ASN A 90 -29.03 -21.98 16.51
CA ASN A 90 -29.45 -20.78 17.24
C ASN A 90 -28.25 -19.99 17.79
N GLU A 91 -27.18 -20.67 18.17
CA GLU A 91 -25.92 -20.05 18.57
C GLU A 91 -25.22 -19.41 17.37
N LEU A 92 -25.24 -20.05 16.20
CA LEU A 92 -24.74 -19.46 14.96
C LEU A 92 -25.55 -18.24 14.55
N VAL A 93 -26.88 -18.29 14.65
CA VAL A 93 -27.77 -17.14 14.40
C VAL A 93 -27.45 -16.01 15.38
N GLY A 94 -27.34 -16.28 16.68
CA GLY A 94 -26.96 -15.25 17.66
C GLY A 94 -25.57 -14.65 17.42
N LYS A 95 -24.60 -15.46 16.95
CA LYS A 95 -23.28 -14.97 16.53
C LYS A 95 -23.36 -14.09 15.28
N LEU A 96 -24.21 -14.44 14.32
CA LEU A 96 -24.43 -13.64 13.11
C LEU A 96 -25.14 -12.32 13.41
N GLU A 97 -26.13 -12.32 14.30
CA GLU A 97 -26.82 -11.11 14.77
C GLU A 97 -25.85 -10.18 15.52
N SER A 98 -25.02 -10.73 16.42
CA SER A 98 -23.99 -9.95 17.11
C SER A 98 -22.93 -9.40 16.14
N LEU A 99 -22.56 -10.17 15.12
CA LEU A 99 -21.63 -9.73 14.08
C LEU A 99 -22.26 -8.63 13.20
N GLU A 100 -23.55 -8.77 12.86
CA GLU A 100 -24.30 -7.75 12.12
C GLU A 100 -24.35 -6.43 12.90
N GLU A 101 -24.62 -6.49 14.20
CA GLU A 101 -24.60 -5.32 15.07
C GLU A 101 -23.19 -4.69 15.14
N SER A 102 -22.14 -5.50 15.22
CA SER A 102 -20.76 -5.02 15.18
C SER A 102 -20.41 -4.37 13.84
N PHE A 103 -20.89 -4.88 12.70
CA PHE A 103 -20.67 -4.26 11.40
C PHE A 103 -21.43 -2.96 11.24
N LYS A 104 -22.67 -2.92 11.73
CA LYS A 104 -23.49 -1.71 11.67
C LYS A 104 -22.88 -0.57 12.49
N THR A 105 -22.45 -0.86 13.72
CA THR A 105 -21.77 0.12 14.58
C THR A 105 -20.45 0.60 13.97
N ASN A 106 -19.66 -0.30 13.37
CA ASN A 106 -18.43 0.07 12.69
C ASN A 106 -18.69 0.98 11.47
N ASN A 107 -19.72 0.70 10.68
CA ASN A 107 -20.09 1.55 9.55
C ASN A 107 -20.56 2.94 10.02
N GLU A 108 -21.35 3.01 11.10
CA GLU A 108 -21.79 4.28 11.69
C GLU A 108 -20.60 5.11 12.20
N LEU A 109 -19.58 4.46 12.75
CA LEU A 109 -18.35 5.11 13.20
C LEU A 109 -17.55 5.65 12.01
N ILE A 110 -17.32 4.84 10.98
CA ILE A 110 -16.64 5.25 9.74
C ILE A 110 -17.37 6.42 9.08
N ASP A 111 -18.71 6.37 9.00
CA ASP A 111 -19.52 7.45 8.46
C ASP A 111 -19.40 8.75 9.29
N SER A 112 -19.17 8.65 10.59
CA SER A 112 -18.90 9.79 11.47
C SER A 112 -17.51 10.39 11.19
N GLU A 113 -16.48 9.55 11.12
CA GLU A 113 -15.11 9.97 10.82
C GLU A 113 -15.03 10.65 9.44
N ILE A 114 -15.69 10.10 8.42
CA ILE A 114 -15.76 10.71 7.08
C ILE A 114 -16.41 12.09 7.14
N LYS A 115 -17.47 12.27 7.94
CA LYS A 115 -18.15 13.58 8.07
C LYS A 115 -17.25 14.60 8.75
N GLU A 116 -16.48 14.19 9.75
CA GLU A 116 -15.54 15.04 10.46
C GLU A 116 -14.40 15.50 9.54
N GLU A 117 -13.77 14.56 8.83
CA GLU A 117 -12.72 14.85 7.84
C GLU A 117 -13.20 15.78 6.72
N ILE A 118 -14.42 15.58 6.21
CA ILE A 118 -15.02 16.49 5.22
C ILE A 118 -15.23 17.90 5.80
N ALA A 119 -15.59 18.02 7.08
CA ALA A 119 -15.75 19.31 7.74
C ALA A 119 -14.40 20.02 7.90
N GLU A 120 -13.36 19.29 8.29
CA GLU A 120 -11.99 19.83 8.40
C GLU A 120 -11.47 20.30 7.03
N ILE A 121 -11.63 19.49 5.98
CA ILE A 121 -11.25 19.87 4.61
C ILE A 121 -11.96 21.16 4.20
N LYS A 122 -13.25 21.32 4.52
CA LYS A 122 -13.99 22.54 4.21
C LYS A 122 -13.44 23.75 4.95
N LEU A 123 -13.11 23.61 6.24
CA LEU A 123 -12.48 24.67 7.02
C LEU A 123 -11.13 25.09 6.41
N ILE A 124 -10.28 24.12 6.04
CA ILE A 124 -9.00 24.41 5.39
C ILE A 124 -9.22 25.12 4.04
N ILE A 125 -10.18 24.68 3.24
CA ILE A 125 -10.53 25.34 1.96
C ILE A 125 -11.00 26.78 2.20
N ASP A 126 -11.82 27.01 3.22
CA ASP A 126 -12.31 28.35 3.56
C ASP A 126 -11.17 29.26 4.05
N GLU A 127 -10.27 28.75 4.89
CA GLU A 127 -9.06 29.46 5.32
C GLU A 127 -8.13 29.79 4.14
N LEU A 128 -7.91 28.83 3.23
CA LEU A 128 -7.10 29.03 2.03
C LEU A 128 -7.76 29.99 1.04
N ASN A 129 -9.09 29.99 0.91
CA ASN A 129 -9.83 30.94 0.11
C ASN A 129 -9.75 32.35 0.69
N ASP A 130 -9.82 32.48 2.02
CA ASP A 130 -9.61 33.75 2.71
C ASP A 130 -8.17 34.26 2.56
N LEU A 131 -7.18 33.38 2.48
CA LEU A 131 -5.78 33.74 2.18
C LEU A 131 -5.56 34.13 0.71
N LYS A 132 -6.19 33.43 -0.23
CA LYS A 132 -6.04 33.64 -1.68
C LYS A 132 -6.81 34.85 -2.20
N TYR A 133 -7.94 35.19 -1.57
CA TYR A 133 -8.78 36.34 -1.90
C TYR A 133 -9.05 37.17 -0.64
N GLY A 134 -7.96 37.65 -0.02
CA GLY A 134 -7.97 38.39 1.25
C GLY A 134 -9.19 39.27 1.48
N LYS A 135 -10.08 38.84 2.37
CA LYS A 135 -11.09 39.70 3.02
C LYS A 135 -10.45 40.88 3.77
N SER A 136 -9.12 40.90 3.95
CA SER A 136 -8.36 42.03 4.48
C SER A 136 -8.12 43.18 3.49
N TRP A 137 -8.28 42.98 2.18
CA TRP A 137 -8.10 44.05 1.19
C TRP A 137 -9.38 44.84 0.89
N ILE A 138 -10.55 44.29 1.24
CA ILE A 138 -11.86 44.87 0.89
C ILE A 138 -12.41 45.77 2.00
N ARG A 139 -11.80 45.78 3.20
CA ARG A 139 -12.18 46.70 4.28
C ARG A 139 -11.47 48.05 4.14
N GLY A 140 -11.92 48.85 3.18
CA GLY A 140 -12.03 50.31 3.37
C GLY A 140 -11.01 51.24 2.70
N GLY A 141 -10.12 50.76 1.83
CA GLY A 141 -9.36 51.65 0.94
C GLY A 141 -10.11 51.83 -0.38
N SER A 142 -10.58 53.04 -0.68
CA SER A 142 -11.16 53.33 -2.00
C SER A 142 -10.09 53.11 -3.06
N GLN A 143 -10.47 52.67 -4.26
CA GLN A 143 -9.55 52.57 -5.42
C GLN A 143 -8.85 53.91 -5.72
N ALA A 144 -9.45 55.03 -5.30
CA ALA A 144 -8.82 56.35 -5.34
C ALA A 144 -7.59 56.46 -4.41
N ASP A 145 -7.62 55.82 -3.23
CA ASP A 145 -6.54 55.87 -2.24
C ASP A 145 -5.33 55.07 -2.71
N VAL A 146 -5.58 53.94 -3.39
CA VAL A 146 -4.52 53.14 -4.04
C VAL A 146 -3.86 53.92 -5.17
N SER A 147 -4.65 54.60 -6.00
CA SER A 147 -4.12 55.44 -7.09
C SER A 147 -3.25 56.56 -6.54
N LEU A 148 -3.68 57.20 -5.44
CA LEU A 148 -2.95 58.29 -4.81
C LEU A 148 -1.63 57.82 -4.19
N LEU A 149 -1.65 56.68 -3.48
CA LEU A 149 -0.45 56.08 -2.89
C LEU A 149 0.56 55.66 -3.94
N VAL A 150 0.10 55.06 -5.05
CA VAL A 150 0.96 54.69 -6.20
C VAL A 150 1.55 55.95 -6.85
N GLN A 151 0.77 57.01 -6.99
CA GLN A 151 1.27 58.26 -7.56
C GLN A 151 2.32 58.93 -6.66
N GLU A 152 2.15 58.86 -5.34
CA GLU A 152 3.06 59.44 -4.35
C GLU A 152 4.37 58.65 -4.23
N THR A 153 4.30 57.31 -4.32
CA THR A 153 5.50 56.47 -4.40
C THR A 153 6.26 56.69 -5.71
N LEU A 154 5.58 56.77 -6.85
CA LEU A 154 6.23 57.10 -8.12
C LEU A 154 6.90 58.47 -8.12
N LYS A 155 6.27 59.49 -7.51
CA LYS A 155 6.89 60.82 -7.32
C LYS A 155 8.14 60.75 -6.44
N SER A 156 8.11 59.94 -5.39
CA SER A 156 9.24 59.78 -4.47
C SER A 156 10.42 59.08 -5.16
N ILE A 157 10.15 58.06 -5.96
CA ILE A 157 11.16 57.36 -6.79
C ILE A 157 11.78 58.33 -7.81
N ALA A 158 10.96 59.09 -8.54
CA ALA A 158 11.46 60.06 -9.51
C ALA A 158 12.30 61.18 -8.86
N LYS A 159 12.01 61.53 -7.59
CA LYS A 159 12.82 62.48 -6.82
C LYS A 159 14.16 61.87 -6.41
N CYS A 160 14.18 60.59 -6.03
CA CYS A 160 15.42 59.86 -5.74
C CYS A 160 16.30 59.70 -7.00
N GLU A 161 15.71 59.41 -8.16
CA GLU A 161 16.45 59.33 -9.43
C GLU A 161 17.11 60.65 -9.81
N LYS A 162 16.48 61.80 -9.53
CA LYS A 162 17.07 63.13 -9.77
C LYS A 162 18.17 63.53 -8.77
N MET A 163 18.35 62.78 -7.69
CA MET A 163 19.41 63.01 -6.70
C MET A 163 20.62 62.08 -6.88
N LEU A 164 20.61 61.20 -7.88
CA LEU A 164 21.79 60.46 -8.32
C LEU A 164 22.58 61.35 -9.31
N PRO A 165 23.89 61.61 -9.08
CA PRO A 165 24.73 62.45 -9.94
C PRO A 165 25.04 61.81 -11.30
#